data_AF-A0A2H3CZR5-F1
#
_entry.id   AF-A0A2H3CZR5-F1
#
_cell.length_a   1.000
_cell.length_b   1.000
_cell.length_c   1.000
_cell.angle_alpha   90.00
_cell.angle_beta   90.00
_cell.angle_gamma   90.00
#
_symmetry.space_group_name_H-M   'P 1'
#
loop_
_entity.id
_entity.type
_entity.pdbx_description
1 polymer ?
#
loop_
_entity_poly.entity_id
_entity_poly.type
_entity_poly.pdbx_seq_one_letter_code
_entity_poly.pdbx_strand_id
1 'polypeptide(L)'
;MNSGRDCDNLAVLPQSTLFCIKSLRRLSRTIYGSTEGVLNRPSFPLLMERLGPLRLTFGQLSWSALGDDARRALSSQSFLHIGLVVSEFPNMLDLCIFLHGSPYLESLRLDDVNVVDTSIPPLHVHLPHQKGPSVLYLTLQGHHQEPSVFNALVTT
;
A
#
# COMPACT_ATOMS: atom_id res chain seq x y z
N MET A 1 -6.32 19.30 15.73
CA MET A 1 -7.27 18.68 14.78
C MET A 1 -6.98 19.24 13.40
N ASN A 2 -6.36 18.48 12.50
CA ASN A 2 -6.18 18.83 11.07
C ASN A 2 -5.65 17.67 10.19
N SER A 3 -5.37 16.50 10.77
CA SER A 3 -4.66 15.39 10.13
C SER A 3 -5.40 14.68 8.99
N GLY A 4 -6.65 15.08 8.69
CA GLY A 4 -7.48 14.50 7.64
C GLY A 4 -7.53 15.28 6.33
N ARG A 5 -6.97 16.49 6.24
CA ARG A 5 -6.99 17.32 5.01
C ARG A 5 -5.64 17.36 4.27
N ASP A 6 -4.68 16.53 4.67
CA ASP A 6 -3.33 16.57 4.11
C ASP A 6 -3.34 16.29 2.59
N CYS A 7 -4.15 15.32 2.14
CA CYS A 7 -4.35 15.08 0.70
C CYS A 7 -5.05 16.23 0.00
N ASP A 8 -6.07 16.84 0.61
CA ASP A 8 -6.79 17.98 0.02
C ASP A 8 -5.85 19.18 -0.16
N ASN A 9 -5.01 19.46 0.84
CA ASN A 9 -4.03 20.54 0.83
C ASN A 9 -2.93 20.31 -0.22
N LEU A 10 -2.48 19.06 -0.39
CA LEU A 10 -1.51 18.74 -1.44
C LEU A 10 -2.16 18.77 -2.83
N ALA A 11 -3.41 18.34 -2.96
CA ALA A 11 -4.12 18.32 -4.23
C ALA A 11 -4.34 19.72 -4.82
N VAL A 12 -4.38 20.78 -4.00
CA VAL A 12 -4.48 22.16 -4.50
C VAL A 12 -3.15 22.76 -4.95
N LEU A 13 -2.01 22.08 -4.72
CA LEU A 13 -0.71 22.61 -5.13
C LEU A 13 -0.56 22.63 -6.65
N PRO A 14 0.20 23.61 -7.20
CA PRO A 14 0.55 23.65 -8.60
C PRO A 14 1.28 22.38 -9.05
N GLN A 15 1.06 21.97 -10.29
CA GLN A 15 1.67 20.75 -10.84
C GLN A 15 3.22 20.79 -10.80
N SER A 16 3.82 21.97 -11.02
CA SER A 16 5.27 22.17 -10.89
C SER A 16 5.79 21.88 -9.48
N THR A 17 4.99 22.19 -8.45
CA THR A 17 5.33 21.89 -7.06
C THR A 17 5.21 20.39 -6.78
N LEU A 18 4.15 19.76 -7.28
CA LEU A 18 3.94 18.32 -7.13
C LEU A 18 5.06 17.50 -7.79
N PHE A 19 5.55 17.90 -8.97
CA PHE A 19 6.65 17.21 -9.64
C PHE A 19 7.96 17.16 -8.83
N CYS A 20 8.17 18.13 -7.94
CA CYS A 20 9.33 18.20 -7.05
C CYS A 20 9.20 17.24 -5.85
N ILE A 21 7.99 16.76 -5.53
CA ILE A 21 7.77 15.83 -4.43
C ILE A 21 8.11 14.41 -4.91
N LYS A 22 9.17 13.83 -4.37
CA LYS A 22 9.62 12.46 -4.68
C LYS A 22 9.29 11.43 -3.61
N SER A 23 8.92 11.91 -2.42
CA SER A 23 8.56 11.04 -1.31
C SER A 23 7.48 11.66 -0.44
N LEU A 24 6.48 10.86 -0.09
CA LEU A 24 5.50 11.18 0.94
C LEU A 24 5.69 10.21 2.10
N ARG A 25 5.84 10.77 3.29
CA ARG A 25 6.09 10.00 4.51
C ARG A 25 5.13 10.43 5.60
N ARG A 26 4.40 9.48 6.17
CA ARG A 26 3.56 9.68 7.34
C ARG A 26 3.87 8.60 8.37
N LEU A 27 4.77 8.94 9.28
CA LEU A 27 5.22 8.05 10.35
C LEU A 27 4.54 8.46 11.66
N SER A 28 3.23 8.24 11.77
CA SER A 28 2.53 8.44 13.04
C SER A 28 2.32 7.09 13.71
N ARG A 29 2.97 6.89 14.87
CA ARG A 29 2.60 5.83 15.83
C ARG A 29 1.44 6.25 16.74
N THR A 30 0.97 7.48 16.61
CA THR A 30 -0.07 8.05 17.47
C THR A 30 -1.45 7.95 16.83
N ILE A 31 -2.41 7.55 17.66
CA ILE A 31 -3.85 7.30 17.43
C ILE A 31 -4.59 8.45 16.71
N TYR A 32 -3.99 9.64 16.59
CA TYR A 32 -4.68 10.89 16.22
C TYR A 32 -4.69 11.25 14.72
N GLY A 33 -4.46 10.27 13.86
CA GLY A 33 -4.69 10.44 12.42
C GLY A 33 -4.39 9.17 11.68
N SER A 34 -5.36 8.24 11.66
CA SER A 34 -5.28 6.97 10.93
C SER A 34 -4.79 7.23 9.51
N THR A 35 -3.78 6.45 9.07
CA THR A 35 -3.26 6.50 7.70
C THR A 35 -4.42 6.33 6.72
N GLU A 36 -5.35 5.44 7.06
CA GLU A 36 -6.59 5.14 6.37
C GLU A 36 -7.48 6.37 6.22
N GLY A 37 -7.56 7.25 7.23
CA GLY A 37 -8.33 8.48 7.14
C GLY A 37 -7.79 9.50 6.13
N VAL A 38 -6.51 9.39 5.77
CA VAL A 38 -5.88 10.17 4.68
C VAL A 38 -6.05 9.45 3.35
N LEU A 39 -5.79 8.14 3.31
CA LEU A 39 -5.87 7.33 2.10
C LEU A 39 -7.30 7.21 1.56
N ASN A 40 -8.31 7.17 2.43
CA ASN A 40 -9.72 7.11 2.06
C ASN A 40 -10.29 8.46 1.63
N ARG A 41 -9.48 9.52 1.55
CA ARG A 41 -9.96 10.80 1.03
C ARG A 41 -10.17 10.72 -0.48
N PRO A 42 -11.24 11.33 -1.01
CA PRO A 42 -11.45 11.41 -2.47
C PRO A 42 -10.30 12.08 -3.22
N SER A 43 -9.55 12.97 -2.54
CA SER A 43 -8.38 13.64 -3.10
C SER A 43 -7.14 12.76 -3.20
N PHE A 44 -7.08 11.64 -2.48
CA PHE A 44 -5.90 10.77 -2.48
C PHE A 44 -5.62 10.14 -3.85
N PRO A 45 -6.59 9.46 -4.51
CA PRO A 45 -6.36 8.92 -5.86
C PRO A 45 -5.92 10.00 -6.86
N LEU A 46 -6.58 11.17 -6.83
CA LEU A 46 -6.26 12.31 -7.69
C LEU A 46 -4.84 12.85 -7.45
N LEU A 47 -4.42 12.90 -6.19
CA LEU A 47 -3.07 13.32 -5.81
C LEU A 47 -2.02 12.32 -6.33
N MET A 48 -2.30 11.02 -6.24
CA MET A 48 -1.37 9.98 -6.70
C MET A 48 -1.16 10.05 -8.21
N GLU A 49 -2.23 10.24 -8.99
CA GLU A 49 -2.14 10.40 -10.44
C GLU A 49 -1.26 11.60 -10.84
N ARG A 50 -1.33 12.69 -10.06
CA ARG A 50 -0.59 13.93 -10.34
C ARG A 50 0.87 13.90 -9.90
N LEU A 51 1.22 13.12 -8.89
CA LEU A 51 2.59 13.02 -8.37
C LEU A 51 3.49 12.12 -9.22
N GLY A 52 2.91 11.20 -9.99
CA GLY A 52 3.66 10.23 -10.78
C GLY A 52 4.45 9.22 -9.91
N PRO A 53 5.52 8.61 -10.45
CA PRO A 53 6.35 7.63 -9.76
C PRO A 53 6.90 8.15 -8.42
N LEU A 54 6.39 7.60 -7.29
CA LEU A 54 6.67 8.16 -5.96
C LEU A 54 7.09 7.10 -4.92
N ARG A 55 7.83 7.55 -3.90
CA ARG A 55 8.18 6.79 -2.69
C ARG A 55 7.18 7.06 -1.56
N LEU A 56 6.40 6.05 -1.18
CA LEU A 56 5.48 6.12 -0.05
C LEU A 56 6.05 5.45 1.19
N THR A 57 5.88 6.09 2.35
CA THR A 57 6.16 5.43 3.63
C THR A 57 5.06 5.74 4.64
N PHE A 58 4.40 4.72 5.17
CA PHE A 58 3.33 4.84 6.16
C PHE A 58 3.67 4.09 7.44
N GLY A 59 3.19 4.63 8.57
CA GLY A 59 3.34 4.02 9.89
C GLY A 59 2.49 2.76 10.02
N GLN A 60 1.18 2.89 10.15
CA GLN A 60 0.27 1.77 10.30
C GLN A 60 -0.72 1.74 9.13
N LEU A 61 -1.03 0.55 8.61
CA LEU A 61 -2.02 0.34 7.55
C LEU A 61 -2.83 -0.92 7.81
N SER A 62 -4.13 -0.78 8.03
CA SER A 62 -5.09 -1.88 7.98
C SER A 62 -5.79 -1.91 6.63
N TRP A 63 -5.55 -2.96 5.84
CA TRP A 63 -6.10 -3.10 4.50
C TRP A 63 -7.64 -3.13 4.50
N SER A 64 -8.23 -3.77 5.51
CA SER A 64 -9.68 -3.85 5.70
C SER A 64 -10.33 -2.49 5.97
N ALA A 65 -9.60 -1.56 6.60
CA ALA A 65 -10.06 -0.21 6.87
C ALA A 65 -9.92 0.76 5.67
N LEU A 66 -9.32 0.33 4.56
CA LEU A 66 -9.30 1.08 3.31
C LEU A 66 -10.59 0.88 2.52
N GLY A 67 -11.09 1.96 1.92
CA GLY A 67 -12.14 1.91 0.91
C GLY A 67 -11.62 1.45 -0.44
N ASP A 68 -12.52 1.03 -1.33
CA ASP A 68 -12.16 0.43 -2.63
C ASP A 68 -11.31 1.34 -3.49
N ASP A 69 -11.58 2.65 -3.50
CA ASP A 69 -10.80 3.62 -4.28
C ASP A 69 -9.38 3.79 -3.73
N ALA A 70 -9.20 3.73 -2.40
CA ALA A 70 -7.91 3.81 -1.75
C ALA A 70 -7.08 2.54 -2.03
N ARG A 71 -7.70 1.36 -1.93
CA ARG A 71 -7.08 0.08 -2.30
C ARG A 71 -6.68 0.08 -3.76
N ARG A 72 -7.59 0.51 -4.65
CA ARG A 72 -7.32 0.63 -6.09
C ARG A 72 -6.17 1.58 -6.35
N ALA A 73 -6.14 2.76 -5.72
CA ALA A 73 -5.04 3.72 -5.90
C ALA A 73 -3.70 3.18 -5.39
N LEU A 74 -3.66 2.50 -4.24
CA LEU A 74 -2.44 1.88 -3.72
C LEU A 74 -1.94 0.72 -4.61
N SER A 75 -2.87 -0.04 -5.18
CA SER A 75 -2.56 -1.11 -6.09
C SER A 75 -2.16 -0.57 -7.47
N SER A 76 -2.95 0.26 -8.14
CA SER A 76 -2.80 0.56 -9.57
C SER A 76 -1.84 1.70 -9.92
N GLN A 77 -1.43 2.52 -8.95
CA GLN A 77 -0.64 3.71 -9.24
C GLN A 77 0.86 3.42 -9.34
N SER A 78 1.57 4.35 -9.97
CA SER A 78 3.02 4.27 -10.18
C SER A 78 3.75 4.57 -8.87
N PHE A 79 3.94 3.57 -8.02
CA PHE A 79 4.86 3.70 -6.89
C PHE A 79 6.19 3.09 -7.28
N LEU A 80 7.30 3.72 -6.90
CA LEU A 80 8.62 3.11 -7.05
C LEU A 80 8.98 2.32 -5.80
N HIS A 81 8.65 2.89 -4.63
CA HIS A 81 8.94 2.26 -3.35
C HIS A 81 7.77 2.47 -2.39
N ILE A 82 7.33 1.41 -1.73
CA ILE A 82 6.36 1.49 -0.64
C ILE A 82 6.99 0.86 0.61
N GLY A 83 6.94 1.59 1.72
CA GLY A 83 7.34 1.10 3.04
C GLY A 83 6.17 1.18 4.02
N LEU A 84 5.81 0.07 4.65
CA LEU A 84 4.79 -0.01 5.68
C LEU A 84 5.45 -0.50 6.97
N VAL A 85 5.37 0.30 8.04
CA VAL A 85 5.99 -0.08 9.32
C VAL A 85 5.17 -1.16 10.02
N VAL A 86 3.84 -1.04 9.99
CA VAL A 86 2.89 -2.06 10.47
C VAL A 86 1.81 -2.20 9.42
N SER A 87 1.56 -3.41 8.94
CA SER A 87 0.51 -3.69 7.96
C SER A 87 -0.34 -4.89 8.38
N GLU A 88 -1.66 -4.78 8.21
CA GLU A 88 -2.60 -5.85 8.47
C GLU A 88 -3.42 -6.15 7.22
N PHE A 89 -3.38 -7.41 6.77
CA PHE A 89 -4.18 -7.92 5.67
C PHE A 89 -5.15 -8.98 6.21
N PRO A 90 -6.41 -9.00 5.77
CA PRO A 90 -7.38 -9.99 6.24
C PRO A 90 -7.06 -11.40 5.72
N ASN A 91 -6.40 -11.53 4.57
CA ASN A 91 -6.04 -12.80 3.96
C ASN A 91 -4.86 -12.66 2.96
N MET A 92 -4.31 -13.80 2.52
CA MET A 92 -3.24 -13.83 1.51
C MET A 92 -3.64 -13.25 0.15
N LEU A 93 -4.90 -13.41 -0.26
CA LEU A 93 -5.39 -12.89 -1.54
C LEU A 93 -5.25 -11.36 -1.61
N ASP A 94 -5.62 -10.66 -0.54
CA ASP A 94 -5.50 -9.20 -0.45
C ASP A 94 -4.04 -8.73 -0.51
N LEU A 95 -3.12 -9.46 0.15
CA LEU A 95 -1.69 -9.18 0.04
C LEU A 95 -1.19 -9.39 -1.40
N CYS A 96 -1.61 -10.47 -2.06
CA CYS A 96 -1.25 -10.72 -3.46
C CYS A 96 -1.83 -9.66 -4.41
N ILE A 97 -3.07 -9.22 -4.22
CA ILE A 97 -3.68 -8.11 -5.00
C ILE A 97 -2.86 -6.83 -4.84
N PHE A 98 -2.38 -6.55 -3.64
CA PHE A 98 -1.52 -5.40 -3.39
C PHE A 98 -0.16 -5.53 -4.10
N LEU A 99 0.47 -6.72 -4.05
CA LEU A 99 1.75 -6.99 -4.70
C LEU A 99 1.69 -6.90 -6.23
N HIS A 100 0.63 -7.44 -6.85
CA HIS A 100 0.50 -7.50 -8.31
C HIS A 100 -0.15 -6.25 -8.93
N GLY A 101 -0.68 -5.36 -8.10
CA GLY A 101 -1.42 -4.21 -8.59
C GLY A 101 -0.56 -3.16 -9.29
N SER A 102 0.71 -3.01 -8.88
CA SER A 102 1.48 -1.80 -9.17
C SER A 102 2.56 -2.04 -10.22
N PRO A 103 2.35 -1.58 -11.47
CA PRO A 103 3.23 -1.94 -12.58
C PRO A 103 4.64 -1.34 -12.51
N TYR A 104 4.87 -0.37 -11.63
CA TYR A 104 6.15 0.33 -11.48
C TYR A 104 6.81 0.11 -10.13
N LEU A 105 6.23 -0.75 -9.28
CA LEU A 105 6.72 -0.98 -7.92
C LEU A 105 8.03 -1.75 -7.93
N GLU A 106 9.13 -1.03 -7.78
CA GLU A 106 10.46 -1.62 -7.66
C GLU A 106 10.66 -2.26 -6.30
N SER A 107 10.20 -1.62 -5.21
CA SER A 107 10.44 -2.15 -3.86
C SER A 107 9.24 -2.01 -2.93
N LEU A 108 8.87 -3.12 -2.30
CA LEU A 108 7.92 -3.15 -1.19
C LEU A 108 8.63 -3.62 0.08
N ARG A 109 8.52 -2.83 1.14
CA ARG A 109 9.02 -3.17 2.47
C ARG A 109 7.86 -3.22 3.47
N LEU A 110 7.70 -4.36 4.12
CA LEU A 110 6.71 -4.60 5.18
C LEU A 110 7.46 -4.96 6.46
N ASP A 111 7.53 -4.06 7.45
CA ASP A 111 8.35 -4.23 8.67
C ASP A 111 7.65 -4.97 9.83
N ASP A 112 6.33 -5.06 9.80
CA ASP A 112 5.53 -5.85 10.73
C ASP A 112 4.20 -6.20 10.06
N VAL A 113 4.24 -7.24 9.22
CA VAL A 113 3.08 -7.72 8.46
C VAL A 113 2.31 -8.77 9.26
N ASN A 114 1.01 -8.53 9.41
CA ASN A 114 0.05 -9.49 9.94
C ASN A 114 -0.93 -9.88 8.84
N VAL A 115 -1.02 -11.18 8.53
CA VAL A 115 -2.04 -11.73 7.65
C VAL A 115 -2.95 -12.61 8.49
N VAL A 116 -4.20 -12.20 8.65
CA VAL A 116 -5.15 -12.88 9.55
C VAL A 116 -5.43 -14.31 9.07
N ASP A 117 -5.66 -14.49 7.76
CA ASP A 117 -5.80 -15.79 7.13
C ASP A 117 -4.66 -16.06 6.14
N THR A 118 -3.72 -16.89 6.56
CA THR A 118 -2.57 -17.30 5.73
C THR A 118 -2.90 -18.43 4.74
N SER A 119 -4.14 -18.94 4.73
CA SER A 119 -4.51 -19.98 3.78
C SER A 119 -4.49 -19.43 2.35
N ILE A 120 -3.91 -20.21 1.44
CA ILE A 120 -3.87 -19.88 0.02
C ILE A 120 -5.24 -20.25 -0.56
N PRO A 121 -5.95 -19.32 -1.24
CA PRO A 121 -7.18 -19.69 -1.93
C PRO A 121 -6.89 -20.81 -2.93
N PRO A 122 -7.78 -21.81 -3.09
CA PRO A 122 -7.58 -22.85 -4.09
C PRO A 122 -7.32 -22.21 -5.47
N LEU A 123 -6.32 -22.71 -6.19
CA LEU A 123 -5.88 -22.29 -7.55
C LEU A 123 -7.01 -22.10 -8.60
N HIS A 124 -8.23 -22.53 -8.28
CA HIS A 124 -9.43 -22.43 -9.12
C HIS A 124 -10.29 -21.18 -8.89
N VAL A 125 -10.01 -20.36 -7.87
CA VAL A 125 -10.58 -19.01 -7.82
C VAL A 125 -9.86 -18.22 -8.91
N HIS A 126 -10.58 -17.85 -9.97
CA HIS A 126 -10.08 -16.94 -11.00
C HIS A 126 -9.55 -15.67 -10.33
N LEU A 127 -8.27 -15.68 -9.95
CA LEU A 127 -7.52 -14.49 -9.59
C LEU A 127 -7.68 -13.57 -10.81
N PRO A 128 -8.40 -12.44 -10.69
CA PRO A 128 -8.68 -11.58 -11.82
C PRO A 128 -7.33 -11.15 -12.37
N HIS A 129 -6.98 -11.74 -13.51
CA HIS A 129 -5.75 -11.56 -14.28
C HIS A 129 -4.59 -10.97 -13.46
N GLN A 130 -3.86 -11.80 -12.70
CA GLN A 130 -2.52 -11.45 -12.14
C GLN A 130 -1.46 -11.24 -13.25
N LYS A 131 -1.84 -10.64 -14.38
CA LYS A 131 -0.94 -10.15 -15.42
C LYS A 131 -0.57 -8.70 -15.09
N GLY A 132 0.05 -8.51 -13.94
CA GLY A 132 0.69 -7.25 -13.54
C GLY A 132 2.19 -7.49 -13.33
N PRO A 133 3.05 -6.49 -13.56
CA PRO A 133 4.45 -6.58 -13.14
C PRO A 133 4.54 -6.94 -11.66
N SER A 134 5.35 -7.94 -11.32
CA SER A 134 5.65 -8.29 -9.93
C SER A 134 6.64 -7.29 -9.35
N VAL A 135 6.55 -7.07 -8.03
CA VAL A 135 7.52 -6.27 -7.27
C VAL A 135 8.93 -6.81 -7.48
N LEU A 136 9.89 -5.94 -7.82
CA LEU A 136 11.28 -6.35 -8.07
C LEU A 136 12.01 -6.75 -6.76
N TYR A 137 11.74 -6.04 -5.67
CA TYR A 137 12.33 -6.28 -4.34
C TYR A 137 11.25 -6.30 -3.25
N LEU A 138 10.94 -7.49 -2.73
CA LEU A 138 10.10 -7.65 -1.53
C LEU A 138 11.00 -7.82 -0.29
N THR A 139 10.83 -6.96 0.69
CA THR A 139 11.42 -7.12 2.03
C THR A 139 10.29 -7.34 3.02
N LEU A 140 10.27 -8.51 3.61
CA LEU A 140 9.46 -8.80 4.79
C LEU A 140 10.41 -8.74 5.99
N GLN A 141 10.04 -7.97 6.99
CA GLN A 141 10.72 -7.89 8.27
C GLN A 141 9.62 -8.01 9.33
N GLY A 142 9.86 -8.70 10.44
CA GLY A 142 8.86 -8.79 11.50
C GLY A 142 9.13 -9.90 12.51
N HIS A 143 8.50 -9.81 13.68
CA HIS A 143 8.81 -10.69 14.81
C HIS A 143 8.00 -12.00 14.87
N HIS A 144 6.85 -12.11 14.18
CA HIS A 144 5.90 -13.20 14.45
C HIS A 144 5.31 -13.97 13.25
N GLN A 145 5.13 -13.37 12.07
CA GLN A 145 4.49 -14.06 10.91
C GLN A 145 5.30 -14.04 9.60
N GLU A 146 6.50 -13.44 9.61
CA GLU A 146 7.36 -13.35 8.42
C GLU A 146 7.56 -14.72 7.72
N PRO A 147 7.90 -15.82 8.42
CA PRO A 147 8.16 -17.10 7.75
C PRO A 147 6.92 -17.72 7.12
N SER A 148 5.75 -17.59 7.76
CA SER A 148 4.49 -18.15 7.23
C SER A 148 3.99 -17.37 6.01
N VAL A 149 4.11 -16.04 6.03
CA VAL A 149 3.75 -15.18 4.89
C VAL A 149 4.70 -15.43 3.73
N PHE A 150 6.01 -15.50 3.99
CA PHE A 150 7.00 -15.81 2.97
C PHE A 150 6.75 -17.19 2.32
N ASN A 151 6.55 -18.23 3.14
CA ASN A 151 6.27 -19.56 2.63
C ASN A 151 5.01 -19.60 1.77
N ALA A 152 3.94 -18.92 2.20
CA ALA A 152 2.71 -18.85 1.42
C ALA A 152 2.94 -18.20 0.04
N LEU A 153 3.69 -17.09 -0.01
CA LEU A 153 4.04 -16.39 -1.25
C LEU A 153 4.90 -17.22 -2.21
N VAL A 154 5.81 -18.06 -1.70
CA VAL A 154 6.68 -18.91 -2.53
C VAL A 154 5.93 -20.13 -3.09
N THR A 155 4.89 -20.60 -2.38
CA THR A 155 4.11 -21.78 -2.81
C THR A 155 2.92 -21.47 -3.73
N THR A 156 2.53 -20.20 -3.83
CA THR A 156 1.58 -19.69 -4.84
C THR A 156 2.23 -19.46 -6.19
#